data_AF-A0A382Z0B1-F1
#
_entry.id   AF-A0A382Z0B1-F1
#
_cell.length_a   1.000
_cell.length_b   1.000
_cell.length_c   1.000
_cell.angle_alpha   90.00
_cell.angle_beta   90.00
_cell.angle_gamma   90.00
#
_symmetry.space_group_name_H-M   'P 1'
#
loop_
_entity.id
_entity.type
_entity.pdbx_description
1 polymer ?
#
loop_
_entity_poly.entity_id
_entity_poly.type
_entity_poly.pdbx_seq_one_letter_code
_entity_poly.pdbx_strand_id
1 'polypeptide(L)' 'MEMLLFQGIELPKGVCADLSEQQFDRLYAATIVHEKPLVNALGEGYKSVLTRDKVVEIFSRM' A
#
# COMPACT_ATOMS: atom_id res chain seq x y z
N MET A 1 -16.14 7.98 2.49
CA MET A 1 -15.91 9.44 2.43
C MET A 1 -16.78 10.22 3.41
N GLU A 2 -17.99 9.75 3.70
CA GLU A 2 -18.93 10.43 4.63
C GLU A 2 -18.30 10.84 5.97
N MET A 3 -17.53 9.94 6.60
CA MET A 3 -16.85 10.25 7.87
C MET A 3 -15.71 11.29 7.73
N LEU A 4 -15.01 11.33 6.59
CA LEU A 4 -13.95 12.34 6.36
C LEU A 4 -14.57 13.72 6.17
N LEU A 5 -15.66 13.79 5.38
CA LEU A 5 -16.40 15.02 5.16
C LEU A 5 -17.01 15.55 6.46
N PHE A 6 -17.61 14.67 7.27
CA PHE A 6 -18.16 15.04 8.57
C PHE A 6 -17.11 15.64 9.51
N GLN A 7 -15.89 15.13 9.47
CA GLN A 7 -14.77 15.60 10.28
C GLN A 7 -13.97 16.75 9.63
N GLY A 8 -14.35 17.20 8.43
CA GLY A 8 -13.63 18.24 7.69
C GLY A 8 -12.21 17.85 7.31
N ILE A 9 -11.93 16.56 7.09
CA ILE A 9 -10.60 16.04 6.75
C ILE A 9 -10.47 15.86 5.24
N GLU A 10 -9.44 16.47 4.67
CA GLU A 10 -9.03 16.27 3.28
C GLU A 10 -7.80 15.35 3.22
N LEU A 11 -7.88 14.29 2.41
CA LEU A 11 -6.73 13.42 2.15
C LEU A 11 -5.90 13.98 0.98
N PRO A 12 -4.57 14.05 1.11
CA PRO A 12 -3.70 14.41 0.00
C PRO A 12 -3.79 13.34 -1.10
N LYS A 13 -3.61 13.79 -2.35
CA LYS A 13 -3.64 12.95 -3.55
C LYS A 13 -2.31 13.06 -4.29
N GLY A 14 -1.93 12.00 -4.98
CA GLY A 14 -0.69 11.92 -5.75
C GLY A 14 0.55 11.86 -4.86
N VAL A 15 0.42 11.35 -3.62
CA VAL A 15 1.55 11.28 -2.67
C VAL A 15 2.68 10.42 -3.22
N CYS A 16 2.36 9.43 -4.06
CA CYS A 16 3.33 8.52 -4.65
C CYS A 16 3.54 8.74 -6.15
N ALA A 17 3.04 9.83 -6.74
CA ALA A 17 3.04 10.05 -8.19
C ALA A 17 4.45 10.13 -8.81
N ASP A 18 5.42 10.65 -8.07
CA ASP A 18 6.79 10.92 -8.57
C ASP A 18 7.84 9.92 -8.03
N LEU A 19 7.41 8.78 -7.48
CA LEU A 19 8.34 7.77 -6.98
C LEU A 19 9.06 7.05 -8.13
N SER A 20 10.37 6.89 -7.96
CA SER A 20 11.20 6.04 -8.83
C SER A 20 10.91 4.55 -8.61
N GLU A 21 11.26 3.72 -9.58
CA GLU A 21 11.15 2.25 -9.45
C GLU A 21 11.87 1.72 -8.21
N GLN A 22 13.05 2.27 -7.88
CA GLN A 22 13.78 1.86 -6.68
C GLN A 22 13.04 2.23 -5.39
N GLN A 23 12.31 3.35 -5.36
CA GLN A 23 11.48 3.70 -4.21
C GLN A 23 10.27 2.75 -4.10
N PHE A 24 9.68 2.35 -5.21
CA PHE A 24 8.65 1.30 -5.23
C PHE A 24 9.18 -0.06 -4.74
N ASP A 25 10.41 -0.44 -5.08
CA ASP A 25 11.05 -1.65 -4.54
C ASP A 25 11.20 -1.59 -3.02
N ARG A 26 11.56 -0.41 -2.48
CA ARG A 26 11.63 -0.19 -1.03
C ARG A 26 10.24 -0.29 -0.38
N LEU A 27 9.21 0.24 -1.02
CA LEU A 27 7.83 0.11 -0.54
C LEU A 27 7.36 -1.36 -0.53
N TYR A 28 7.71 -2.12 -1.57
CA TYR A 28 7.44 -3.54 -1.62
C TYR A 28 8.10 -4.28 -0.46
N ALA A 29 9.41 -4.09 -0.27
CA ALA A 29 10.17 -4.72 0.81
C ALA A 29 9.64 -4.33 2.20
N ALA A 30 9.31 -3.04 2.40
CA ALA A 30 8.72 -2.55 3.63
C ALA A 30 7.31 -3.12 3.88
N THR A 31 6.54 -3.39 2.83
CA THR A 31 5.20 -3.99 2.95
C THR A 31 5.29 -5.44 3.40
N ILE A 32 6.05 -6.27 2.67
CA ILE A 32 6.06 -7.73 2.88
C ILE A 32 6.74 -8.19 4.17
N VAL A 33 7.50 -7.32 4.85
CA VAL A 33 8.19 -7.67 6.11
C VAL A 33 7.21 -7.88 7.27
N HIS A 34 5.99 -7.36 7.16
CA HIS A 34 4.96 -7.40 8.20
C HIS A 34 4.20 -8.74 8.23
N GLU A 35 4.91 -9.85 8.43
CA GLU A 35 4.36 -11.21 8.32
C GLU A 35 3.11 -11.43 9.18
N LYS A 36 3.15 -11.16 10.50
CA LYS A 36 2.01 -11.43 11.39
C LYS A 36 0.73 -10.69 10.97
N PRO A 37 0.72 -9.34 10.78
CA PRO A 37 -0.46 -8.66 10.26
C PRO A 37 -0.94 -9.18 8.90
N LEU A 38 -0.01 -9.49 7.99
CA LEU A 38 -0.36 -9.92 6.64
C LEU A 38 -0.95 -11.33 6.60
N VAL A 39 -0.42 -12.27 7.39
CA VAL A 39 -1.01 -13.60 7.56
C VAL A 39 -2.41 -13.50 8.16
N ASN A 40 -2.62 -12.63 9.14
CA ASN A 40 -3.95 -12.42 9.74
C ASN A 40 -4.98 -11.91 8.72
N ALA A 41 -4.56 -11.08 7.77
CA ALA A 41 -5.46 -10.47 6.79
C ALA A 41 -5.65 -11.30 5.51
N LEU A 42 -4.58 -11.96 5.03
CA LEU A 42 -4.50 -12.57 3.70
C LEU A 42 -4.14 -14.07 3.72
N GLY A 43 -3.86 -14.62 4.90
CA GLY A 43 -3.43 -16.01 5.07
C GLY A 43 -1.94 -16.24 4.84
N GLU A 44 -1.47 -17.47 5.07
CA GLU A 44 -0.05 -17.86 4.93
C GLU A 44 0.51 -17.60 3.53
N GLY A 45 -0.36 -17.63 2.51
CA GLY A 45 -0.02 -17.34 1.12
C GLY A 45 0.09 -15.85 0.76
N TYR A 46 0.13 -14.92 1.71
CA TYR A 46 0.03 -13.47 1.43
C TYR A 46 1.04 -12.95 0.39
N LYS A 47 2.22 -13.56 0.25
CA LYS A 47 3.24 -13.16 -0.73
C LYS A 47 2.83 -13.43 -2.19
N SER A 48 1.93 -14.36 -2.45
CA SER A 48 1.37 -14.57 -3.80
C SER A 48 0.27 -13.56 -4.12
N VAL A 49 -0.36 -12.97 -3.10
CA VAL A 49 -1.37 -11.91 -3.24
C VAL A 49 -0.70 -10.54 -3.35
N LEU A 50 0.23 -10.23 -2.44
CA LEU A 50 1.04 -9.02 -2.43
C LEU A 50 2.32 -9.23 -3.23
N THR A 51 2.17 -9.41 -4.54
CA THR A 51 3.29 -9.38 -5.47
C THR A 51 3.85 -7.96 -5.59
N ARG A 52 5.06 -7.81 -6.13
CA ARG A 52 5.64 -6.49 -6.42
C ARG A 52 4.68 -5.62 -7.22
N ASP A 53 4.16 -6.15 -8.33
CA ASP A 53 3.25 -5.43 -9.21
C ASP A 53 1.97 -5.01 -8.49
N LYS A 54 1.45 -5.87 -7.60
CA LYS A 54 0.26 -5.54 -6.82
C LYS A 54 0.52 -4.40 -5.83
N VAL A 55 1.67 -4.40 -5.19
CA VAL A 55 2.06 -3.33 -4.26
C VAL A 55 2.27 -2.02 -5.01
N VAL A 56 2.92 -2.05 -6.18
CA VAL A 56 3.06 -0.86 -7.04
C VAL A 56 1.69 -0.33 -7.47
N GLU A 57 0.78 -1.20 -7.93
CA GLU A 57 -0.59 -0.83 -8.30
C GLU A 57 -1.32 -0.10 -7.15
N ILE A 58 -1.15 -0.56 -5.91
CA ILE A 58 -1.79 0.06 -4.73
C ILE A 58 -1.19 1.44 -4.46
N PHE A 59 0.15 1.55 -4.41
CA PHE A 59 0.81 2.81 -4.09
C PHE A 59 0.66 3.84 -5.21
N SER A 60 0.61 3.45 -6.48
CA SER A 60 0.36 4.36 -7.60
C SER A 60 -1.03 5.01 -7.59
N ARG A 61 -1.95 4.56 -6.73
CA ARG A 61 -3.28 5.17 -6.54
C ARG A 61 -3.32 6.21 -5.41
N MET A 62 -2.23 6.37 -4.65
CA MET A 62 -2.11 7.32 -3.54
C MET A 62 -1.63 8.69 -4.00
#